data_AF-A0A955HG62-F1
#
_entry.id   AF-A0A955HG62-F1
#
_cell.length_a   1.000
_cell.length_b   1.000
_cell.length_c   1.000
_cell.angle_alpha   90.00
_cell.angle_beta   90.00
_cell.angle_gamma   90.00
#
_symmetry.space_group_name_H-M   'P 1'
#
loop_
_entity.id
_entity.type
_entity.pdbx_description
1 polymer ?
#
loop_
_entity_poly.entity_id
_entity_poly.type
_entity_poly.pdbx_seq_one_letter_code
_entity_poly.pdbx_strand_id
1 'polypeptide(L)'
;MKKDIDELALQAFEIATANEVETIVRLLTEREKIALGRRILIAQAILSGKTRFEINDRLQVSPNTFAQMNRWLENEFSEYVSSYQKNNQRVSKKHASKFVPPFSYENLKKKYPTHFLLFSLIEEMWKQK
;
A
#
# COMPACT_ATOMS: atom_id res chain seq x y z
N MET A 1 -23.66 -20.44 -26.62
CA MET A 1 -22.45 -20.18 -27.42
C MET A 1 -21.43 -19.27 -26.75
N LYS A 2 -21.63 -17.94 -26.59
CA LYS A 2 -20.63 -17.12 -25.86
C LYS A 2 -20.45 -17.53 -24.39
N LYS A 3 -21.56 -17.85 -23.72
CA LYS A 3 -21.59 -18.28 -22.33
C LYS A 3 -20.75 -19.54 -22.06
N ASP A 4 -20.77 -20.49 -22.99
CA ASP A 4 -20.01 -21.75 -22.88
C ASP A 4 -18.50 -21.52 -23.00
N ILE A 5 -18.07 -20.59 -23.86
CA ILE A 5 -16.66 -20.24 -24.04
C ILE A 5 -16.14 -19.44 -22.85
N ASP A 6 -16.92 -18.49 -22.35
CA ASP A 6 -16.54 -17.67 -21.20
C ASP A 6 -16.40 -18.52 -19.92
N GLU A 7 -17.28 -19.51 -19.74
CA GLU A 7 -17.18 -20.49 -18.64
C GLU A 7 -15.93 -21.37 -18.76
N LEU A 8 -15.61 -21.87 -19.96
CA LEU A 8 -14.38 -22.63 -20.21
C LEU A 8 -13.12 -21.78 -19.98
N ALA A 9 -13.14 -20.52 -20.41
CA ALA A 9 -12.04 -19.58 -20.21
C ALA A 9 -11.82 -19.31 -18.71
N LEU A 10 -12.89 -19.18 -17.93
CA LEU A 10 -12.82 -18.99 -16.48
C LEU A 10 -12.24 -20.23 -15.79
N GLN A 11 -12.67 -21.43 -16.16
CA GLN A 11 -12.08 -22.67 -15.64
C GLN A 11 -10.59 -22.80 -15.96
N ALA A 12 -10.19 -22.49 -17.19
CA ALA A 12 -8.78 -22.50 -17.59
C ALA A 12 -7.95 -21.51 -16.77
N PHE A 13 -8.50 -20.32 -16.49
CA PHE A 13 -7.86 -19.32 -15.65
C PHE A 13 -7.70 -19.80 -14.20
N GLU A 14 -8.74 -20.39 -13.61
CA GLU A 14 -8.69 -20.92 -12.24
C GLU A 14 -7.63 -22.02 -12.09
N ILE A 15 -7.58 -22.96 -13.04
CA ILE A 15 -6.57 -24.02 -13.08
C ILE A 15 -5.16 -23.44 -13.19
N ALA A 16 -4.97 -22.42 -14.04
CA ALA A 16 -3.68 -21.76 -14.18
C ALA A 16 -3.27 -21.02 -12.89
N THR A 17 -4.21 -20.35 -12.20
CA THR A 17 -3.91 -19.64 -10.94
C THR A 17 -3.54 -20.59 -9.80
N ALA A 18 -4.15 -21.78 -9.75
CA ALA A 18 -3.88 -22.76 -8.69
C ALA A 18 -2.48 -23.36 -8.80
N ASN A 19 -1.96 -23.54 -10.02
CA ASN A 19 -0.68 -24.19 -10.27
C ASN A 19 0.49 -23.18 -10.27
N GLU A 20 0.39 -22.12 -11.08
CA GLU A 20 1.50 -21.17 -11.31
C GLU A 20 1.02 -19.75 -11.61
N VAL A 21 0.91 -18.92 -10.57
CA VAL A 21 0.54 -17.51 -10.70
C VAL A 21 1.50 -16.73 -11.59
N GLU A 22 2.79 -17.08 -11.59
CA GLU A 22 3.82 -16.38 -12.37
C GLU A 22 3.58 -16.52 -13.88
N THR A 23 3.06 -17.66 -14.33
CA THR A 23 2.76 -17.93 -15.73
C THR A 23 1.64 -17.01 -16.24
N ILE A 24 0.62 -16.73 -15.42
CA ILE A 24 -0.44 -15.78 -15.75
C ILE A 24 0.12 -14.35 -15.88
N VAL A 25 0.98 -13.94 -14.95
CA VAL A 25 1.59 -12.60 -14.99
C VAL A 25 2.45 -12.43 -16.24
N ARG A 26 3.09 -13.51 -16.73
CA ARG A 26 3.84 -13.50 -17.99
C ARG A 26 2.94 -13.42 -19.23
N LEU A 27 1.74 -13.99 -19.16
CA LEU A 27 0.76 -13.96 -20.26
C LEU A 27 0.20 -12.55 -20.51
N LEU A 28 0.11 -11.73 -19.47
CA LEU A 28 -0.43 -10.38 -19.56
C LEU A 28 0.47 -9.47 -20.40
N THR A 29 -0.17 -8.74 -21.31
CA THR A 29 0.46 -7.64 -22.04
C THR A 29 0.80 -6.48 -21.11
N GLU A 30 1.72 -5.61 -21.53
CA GLU A 30 2.08 -4.42 -20.76
C GLU A 30 0.87 -3.51 -20.48
N ARG A 31 -0.02 -3.35 -21.47
CA ARG A 31 -1.24 -2.54 -21.32
C ARG A 31 -2.19 -3.13 -20.27
N GLU A 32 -2.33 -4.46 -20.24
CA GLU A 32 -3.17 -5.13 -19.24
C GLU A 32 -2.57 -5.04 -17.84
N LYS A 33 -1.24 -5.16 -17.71
CA LYS A 33 -0.54 -4.93 -16.44
C LYS A 33 -0.78 -3.52 -15.90
N ILE A 34 -0.67 -2.50 -16.76
CA ILE A 34 -0.97 -1.11 -16.39
C ILE A 34 -2.43 -0.97 -15.97
N ALA A 35 -3.37 -1.58 -16.70
CA ALA A 35 -4.79 -1.53 -16.36
C ALA A 35 -5.10 -2.16 -14.98
N LEU A 36 -4.51 -3.33 -14.69
CA LEU A 36 -4.61 -3.97 -13.38
C LEU A 36 -3.97 -3.12 -12.28
N GLY A 37 -2.77 -2.59 -12.52
CA GLY A 37 -2.08 -1.71 -11.58
C GLY A 37 -2.91 -0.46 -11.23
N ARG A 38 -3.55 0.18 -12.23
CA ARG A 38 -4.46 1.31 -11.98
C ARG A 38 -5.66 0.91 -11.13
N ARG A 39 -6.25 -0.27 -11.34
CA ARG A 39 -7.34 -0.78 -10.49
C ARG A 39 -6.86 -0.99 -9.05
N ILE A 40 -5.67 -1.55 -8.85
CA ILE A 40 -5.08 -1.71 -7.51
C ILE A 40 -4.92 -0.34 -6.82
N LEU A 41 -4.39 0.67 -7.53
CA LEU A 41 -4.24 2.02 -6.98
C LEU A 41 -5.59 2.64 -6.57
N ILE A 42 -6.63 2.46 -7.39
CA ILE A 42 -7.99 2.92 -7.07
C ILE A 42 -8.49 2.23 -5.81
N ALA A 43 -8.33 0.90 -5.71
CA ALA A 43 -8.75 0.15 -4.54
C ALA A 43 -8.07 0.64 -3.26
N GLN A 44 -6.76 0.84 -3.30
CA GLN A 44 -5.99 1.35 -2.17
C GLN A 44 -6.43 2.76 -1.78
N ALA A 45 -6.72 3.62 -2.74
CA ALA A 45 -7.21 4.97 -2.47
C ALA A 45 -8.58 4.96 -1.78
N ILE A 46 -9.51 4.11 -2.26
CA ILE A 46 -10.82 3.89 -1.63
C ILE A 46 -10.63 3.41 -0.18
N LEU A 47 -9.81 2.39 0.04
CA LEU A 47 -9.53 1.85 1.39
C LEU A 47 -8.80 2.84 2.31
N SER A 48 -8.15 3.85 1.73
CA SER A 48 -7.52 4.95 2.48
C SER A 48 -8.50 6.08 2.80
N GLY A 49 -9.79 5.92 2.49
CA GLY A 49 -10.84 6.90 2.76
C GLY A 49 -10.88 8.07 1.77
N LYS A 50 -10.26 7.93 0.59
CA LYS A 50 -10.29 8.99 -0.42
C LYS A 50 -11.65 9.07 -1.10
N THR A 51 -12.12 10.31 -1.31
CA THR A 51 -13.37 10.57 -1.99
C THR A 51 -13.24 10.26 -3.49
N ARG A 52 -14.38 9.99 -4.14
CA ARG A 52 -14.44 9.81 -5.59
C ARG A 52 -13.83 11.00 -6.35
N PHE A 53 -14.03 12.22 -5.84
CA PHE A 53 -13.48 13.43 -6.45
C PHE A 53 -11.94 13.44 -6.40
N GLU A 54 -11.33 13.21 -5.24
CA GLU A 54 -9.87 13.16 -5.08
C GLU A 54 -9.23 12.07 -5.95
N ILE A 55 -9.88 10.91 -6.05
CA ILE A 55 -9.40 9.80 -6.88
C ILE A 55 -9.47 10.17 -8.36
N ASN A 56 -10.58 10.80 -8.78
CA ASN A 56 -10.75 11.18 -10.17
C ASN A 56 -9.77 12.28 -10.60
N ASP A 57 -9.53 13.28 -9.75
CA ASP A 57 -8.58 14.36 -10.01
C ASP A 57 -7.18 13.83 -10.39
N ARG A 58 -6.72 12.81 -9.65
CA ARG A 58 -5.38 12.23 -9.85
C ARG A 58 -5.31 11.10 -10.88
N LEU A 59 -6.28 10.20 -10.88
CA LEU A 59 -6.23 8.95 -11.65
C LEU A 59 -7.12 8.95 -12.89
N GLN A 60 -7.95 9.99 -13.07
CA GLN A 60 -8.85 10.18 -14.22
C GLN A 60 -9.69 8.93 -14.48
N VAL A 61 -10.54 8.59 -13.51
CA VAL A 61 -11.25 7.31 -13.43
C VAL A 61 -12.71 7.51 -13.77
N SER A 62 -13.24 6.68 -14.66
CA SER A 62 -14.65 6.73 -15.00
C SER A 62 -15.55 6.48 -13.76
N PRO A 63 -16.73 7.13 -13.68
CA PRO A 63 -17.68 6.86 -12.59
C PRO A 63 -18.01 5.37 -12.44
N ASN A 64 -18.16 4.66 -13.55
CA ASN A 64 -18.49 3.24 -13.57
C ASN A 64 -17.37 2.38 -12.96
N THR A 65 -16.11 2.66 -13.31
CA THR A 65 -14.95 1.95 -12.74
C THR A 65 -14.86 2.17 -11.24
N PHE A 66 -15.09 3.40 -10.76
CA PHE A 66 -15.11 3.68 -9.33
C PHE A 66 -16.21 2.88 -8.61
N ALA A 67 -17.44 2.92 -9.14
CA ALA A 67 -18.58 2.21 -8.56
C ALA A 67 -18.36 0.68 -8.52
N GLN A 68 -17.81 0.11 -9.59
CA GLN A 68 -17.49 -1.32 -9.65
C GLN A 68 -16.43 -1.70 -8.62
N MET A 69 -15.33 -0.93 -8.53
CA MET A 69 -14.28 -1.20 -7.55
C MET A 69 -14.78 -1.05 -6.11
N ASN A 70 -15.60 -0.04 -5.84
CA ASN A 70 -16.19 0.16 -4.52
C ASN A 70 -17.06 -1.03 -4.13
N ARG A 71 -17.95 -1.48 -5.04
CA ARG A 71 -18.79 -2.65 -4.82
C ARG A 71 -17.97 -3.92 -4.57
N TRP A 72 -16.91 -4.15 -5.34
CA TRP A 72 -16.04 -5.32 -5.17
C TRP A 72 -15.33 -5.31 -3.81
N LEU A 73 -14.85 -4.14 -3.37
CA LEU A 73 -14.22 -4.01 -2.06
C LEU A 73 -15.20 -4.26 -0.90
N GLU A 74 -16.45 -3.83 -1.04
CA GLU A 74 -17.48 -4.03 -0.02
C GLU A 74 -17.97 -5.48 0.06
N ASN A 75 -18.09 -6.18 -1.07
CA ASN A 75 -18.83 -7.44 -1.15
C ASN A 75 -17.97 -8.67 -1.47
N GLU A 76 -16.88 -8.53 -2.23
CA GLU A 76 -16.18 -9.66 -2.87
C GLU A 76 -14.73 -9.82 -2.37
N PHE A 77 -14.08 -8.74 -1.94
CA PHE A 77 -12.65 -8.74 -1.61
C PHE A 77 -12.33 -8.51 -0.12
N SER A 78 -13.05 -9.18 0.77
CA SER A 78 -12.86 -9.07 2.23
C SER A 78 -11.43 -9.43 2.69
N GLU A 79 -10.81 -10.43 2.06
CA GLU A 79 -9.44 -10.85 2.33
C GLU A 79 -8.42 -9.77 1.94
N TYR A 80 -8.61 -9.16 0.77
CA TYR A 80 -7.77 -8.07 0.30
C TYR A 80 -7.84 -6.87 1.25
N VAL A 81 -9.06 -6.47 1.64
CA VAL A 81 -9.29 -5.38 2.61
C VAL A 81 -8.53 -5.65 3.91
N SER A 82 -8.66 -6.87 4.44
CA SER A 82 -8.00 -7.30 5.67
C SER A 82 -6.47 -7.27 5.56
N SER A 83 -5.93 -7.73 4.43
CA SER A 83 -4.48 -7.71 4.16
C SER A 83 -3.94 -6.28 4.04
N TYR A 84 -4.69 -5.39 3.38
CA TYR A 84 -4.33 -3.99 3.19
C TYR A 84 -4.30 -3.24 4.53
N GLN A 85 -5.32 -3.42 5.37
CA GLN A 85 -5.37 -2.82 6.71
C GLN A 85 -4.21 -3.28 7.60
N LYS A 86 -3.91 -4.58 7.62
CA LYS A 86 -2.76 -5.13 8.37
C LYS A 86 -1.44 -4.50 7.92
N ASN A 87 -1.25 -4.32 6.62
CA ASN A 87 -0.04 -3.71 6.08
C ASN A 87 0.05 -2.22 6.42
N ASN A 88 -1.04 -1.46 6.30
CA ASN A 88 -1.05 -0.05 6.67
C ASN A 88 -0.78 0.20 8.16
N GLN A 89 -1.28 -0.66 9.05
CA GLN A 89 -0.95 -0.58 10.48
C GLN A 89 0.54 -0.85 10.76
N ARG A 90 1.21 -1.68 9.94
CA ARG A 90 2.66 -1.92 10.06
C ARG A 90 3.46 -0.71 9.55
N VAL A 91 3.01 -0.09 8.47
CA VAL A 91 3.64 1.12 7.90
C VAL A 91 3.48 2.30 8.86
N SER A 92 2.30 2.52 9.45
CA SER A 92 2.10 3.60 10.43
C SER A 92 2.96 3.41 11.69
N LYS A 93 3.16 2.17 12.15
CA LYS A 93 4.07 1.86 13.28
C LYS A 93 5.54 2.08 12.95
N LYS A 94 5.96 1.85 11.69
CA LYS A 94 7.34 2.10 11.24
C LYS A 94 7.63 3.59 11.00
N HIS A 95 6.64 4.34 10.53
CA HIS A 95 6.75 5.78 10.27
C HIS A 95 6.26 6.67 11.42
N ALA A 96 5.83 6.08 12.54
CA ALA A 96 5.75 6.77 13.82
C ALA A 96 7.18 7.10 14.26
N SER A 97 7.81 8.08 13.59
CA SER A 97 8.96 8.75 14.15
C SER A 97 8.51 9.22 15.52
N LYS A 98 9.22 8.81 16.58
CA LYS A 98 8.96 9.32 17.94
C LYS A 98 8.77 10.82 17.80
N PHE A 99 7.58 11.33 18.11
CA PHE A 99 7.33 12.75 18.05
C PHE A 99 8.26 13.38 19.08
N VAL A 100 9.36 13.96 18.61
CA VAL A 100 10.32 14.64 19.45
C VAL A 100 9.84 16.08 19.56
N PRO A 101 9.38 16.55 20.73
CA PRO A 101 8.85 17.90 20.85
C PRO A 101 9.89 18.94 20.42
N PRO A 102 9.46 20.05 19.79
CA PRO A 102 10.35 21.15 19.45
C PRO A 102 11.07 21.64 20.72
N PHE A 103 12.38 21.92 20.61
CA PHE A 103 13.25 22.34 21.72
C PHE A 103 13.55 21.30 22.82
N SER A 104 13.18 20.03 22.66
CA SER A 104 13.68 18.98 23.56
C SER A 104 15.17 18.69 23.35
N TYR A 105 15.82 18.16 24.38
CA TYR A 105 17.23 17.74 24.35
C TYR A 105 17.51 16.78 23.18
N GLU A 106 16.61 15.81 22.94
CA GLU A 106 16.73 14.87 21.81
C GLU A 106 16.67 15.58 20.44
N ASN A 107 15.82 16.60 20.28
CA ASN A 107 15.72 17.35 19.01
C ASN A 107 16.97 18.21 18.77
N LEU A 108 17.46 18.87 19.82
CA LEU A 108 18.66 19.69 19.77
C LEU A 108 19.90 18.83 19.45
N LYS A 109 20.03 17.66 20.09
CA LYS A 109 21.11 16.69 19.84
C LYS A 109 21.08 16.16 18.40
N LYS A 110 19.89 15.91 17.85
CA LYS A 110 19.73 15.46 16.47
C LYS A 110 20.05 16.55 15.44
N LYS A 111 19.67 17.81 15.70
CA LYS A 111 19.84 18.94 14.78
C LYS A 111 21.27 19.52 14.80
N TYR A 112 21.94 19.50 15.95
CA TYR A 112 23.27 20.09 16.15
C TYR A 112 24.27 19.10 16.78
N PRO A 113 24.52 17.92 16.17
CA PRO A 113 25.32 16.86 16.79
C PRO A 113 26.72 17.32 17.20
N THR A 114 27.33 18.25 16.45
CA THR A 114 28.66 18.81 16.73
C THR A 114 28.74 19.56 18.06
N HIS A 115 27.66 20.24 18.47
CA HIS A 115 27.62 21.00 19.71
C HIS A 115 27.50 20.08 20.94
N PHE A 116 27.09 18.83 20.72
CA PHE A 116 26.96 17.81 21.76
C PHE A 116 28.14 16.83 21.79
N LEU A 117 29.19 17.02 20.98
CA LEU A 117 30.37 16.13 20.95
C LEU A 117 31.04 16.00 22.32
N LEU A 118 31.28 17.12 22.99
CA LEU A 118 31.87 17.16 24.32
C LEU A 118 30.97 16.49 25.37
N PHE A 119 29.66 16.76 25.34
CA PHE A 119 28.70 16.14 26.25
C PHE A 119 28.56 14.63 26.01
N SER A 120 28.66 14.17 24.75
CA SER A 120 28.59 12.75 24.39
C SER A 120 29.79 11.97 24.93
N LEU A 121 31.00 12.55 24.82
CA LEU A 121 32.23 11.96 25.37
C LEU A 121 32.18 11.87 26.90
N ILE A 122 31.68 12.91 27.58
CA ILE A 122 31.52 12.92 29.04
C ILE A 122 30.46 11.90 29.50
N GLU A 123 29.30 11.83 28.82
CA GLU A 123 28.27 10.81 29.07
C GLU A 123 28.85 9.39 28.93
N GLU A 124 29.66 9.14 27.90
CA GLU A 124 30.27 7.83 27.63
C GLU A 124 31.31 7.44 28.70
N MET A 125 32.11 8.39 29.18
CA MET A 125 33.06 8.18 30.29
C MET A 125 32.37 7.84 31.61
N TRP A 126 31.18 8.41 31.87
CA TRP A 126 30.44 8.20 33.12
C TRP A 126 29.51 6.98 33.08
N LYS A 127 29.25 6.42 31.89
CA LYS A 127 28.42 5.21 31.73
C LYS A 127 29.18 3.91 31.98
N GLN A 128 30.51 3.96 32.11
CA GLN A 128 31.39 2.80 32.36
C GLN A 128 31.72 2.56 33.84
N LYS A 129 30.89 3.04 34.77
CA LYS A 129 31.00 2.78 36.21
C LYS A 129 29.68 2.23 36.74
#